data_AF-A0A3R6E6K5-F1
#
_entry.id   AF-A0A3R6E6K5-F1
#
_cell.length_a   1.000
_cell.length_b   1.000
_cell.length_c   1.000
_cell.angle_alpha   90.00
_cell.angle_beta   90.00
_cell.angle_gamma   90.00
#
_symmetry.space_group_name_H-M   'P 1'
#
loop_
_entity.id
_entity.type
_entity.pdbx_description
1 polymer ?
#
loop_
_entity_poly.entity_id
_entity_poly.type
_entity_poly.pdbx_seq_one_letter_code
_entity_poly.pdbx_strand_id
1 'polypeptide(L)'
;ALLQNRGLVIEERACVIGKLENECVKAFLDHEEEILAGTFEGALIDHISEHERNAYITCTQVSRKKIYASKPVLNIELSGYKIMATLMEVFIDAAVNPSRFYSKQLLRRVSNQYDIENESLEERIMAVLDYISDMTDIYALDIYQKINGISLPIV
;
A
#
# COMPACT_ATOMS: atom_id res chain seq x y z
N ALA A 1 -5.57 32.99 -7.60
CA ALA A 1 -5.51 31.74 -8.36
C ALA A 1 -5.46 30.49 -7.46
N LEU A 2 -4.37 30.22 -6.72
CA LEU A 2 -4.24 28.99 -5.91
C LEU A 2 -5.27 28.85 -4.77
N LEU A 3 -5.65 29.93 -4.10
CA LEU A 3 -6.68 29.91 -3.05
C LEU A 3 -8.11 29.79 -3.61
N GLN A 4 -8.37 30.38 -4.79
CA GLN A 4 -9.64 30.25 -5.52
C GLN A 4 -9.87 28.81 -6.00
N ASN A 5 -8.82 28.15 -6.50
CA ASN A 5 -8.88 26.75 -6.90
C ASN A 5 -9.09 25.80 -5.71
N ARG A 6 -8.64 26.16 -4.50
CA ARG A 6 -8.89 25.34 -3.31
C ARG A 6 -10.36 25.34 -2.89
N GLY A 7 -11.03 26.50 -2.91
CA GLY A 7 -12.46 26.59 -2.58
C GLY A 7 -13.31 25.75 -3.54
N LEU A 8 -13.06 25.91 -4.84
CA LEU A 8 -13.75 25.14 -5.88
C LEU A 8 -13.55 23.62 -5.71
N VAL A 9 -12.33 23.15 -5.46
CA VAL A 9 -12.06 21.72 -5.26
C VAL A 9 -12.79 21.17 -4.03
N ILE A 10 -12.91 21.96 -2.96
CA ILE A 10 -13.63 21.54 -1.74
C ILE A 10 -15.13 21.40 -2.04
N GLU A 11 -15.73 22.37 -2.74
CA GLU A 11 -17.14 22.35 -3.13
C GLU A 11 -17.45 21.19 -4.07
N GLU A 12 -16.69 21.03 -5.15
CA GLU A 12 -16.84 19.91 -6.10
C GLU A 12 -16.70 18.55 -5.40
N ARG A 13 -15.73 18.42 -4.50
CA ARG A 13 -15.55 17.19 -3.72
C ARG A 13 -16.77 16.89 -2.86
N ALA A 14 -17.34 17.88 -2.18
CA ALA A 14 -18.51 17.68 -1.33
C ALA A 14 -19.72 17.21 -2.15
N CYS A 15 -19.98 17.84 -3.30
CA CYS A 15 -21.05 17.45 -4.22
C CYS A 15 -20.87 16.03 -4.76
N VAL A 16 -19.66 15.71 -5.24
CA VAL A 16 -19.36 14.38 -5.81
C VAL A 16 -19.44 13.29 -4.76
N ILE A 17 -18.91 13.52 -3.55
CA ILE A 17 -19.01 12.53 -2.45
C ILE A 17 -20.47 12.25 -2.13
N GLY A 18 -21.29 13.29 -1.89
CA GLY A 18 -22.69 13.09 -1.56
C GLY A 18 -23.47 12.40 -2.67
N LYS A 19 -23.16 12.68 -3.94
CA LYS A 19 -23.79 12.00 -5.08
C LYS A 19 -23.39 10.53 -5.16
N LEU A 20 -22.10 10.21 -5.10
CA LEU A 20 -21.62 8.83 -5.20
C LEU A 20 -22.03 7.99 -3.98
N GLU A 21 -22.08 8.58 -2.78
CA GLU A 21 -22.60 7.92 -1.58
C GLU A 21 -24.05 7.46 -1.78
N ASN A 22 -24.93 8.36 -2.21
CA ASN A 22 -26.34 8.03 -2.44
C ASN A 22 -26.52 6.95 -3.52
N GLU A 23 -25.71 7.00 -4.58
CA GLU A 23 -25.72 5.95 -5.61
C GLU A 23 -25.27 4.59 -5.06
N CYS A 24 -24.21 4.55 -4.24
CA CYS A 24 -23.74 3.33 -3.61
C CYS A 24 -24.75 2.77 -2.59
N VAL A 25 -25.43 3.63 -1.82
CA VAL A 25 -26.51 3.22 -0.91
C VAL A 25 -27.64 2.58 -1.70
N LYS A 26 -28.03 3.18 -2.83
CA LYS A 26 -29.04 2.60 -3.71
C LYS A 26 -28.60 1.25 -4.26
N ALA A 27 -27.38 1.13 -4.80
CA ALA A 27 -26.84 -0.13 -5.29
C ALA A 27 -26.80 -1.21 -4.20
N PHE A 28 -26.44 -0.84 -2.96
CA PHE A 28 -26.46 -1.76 -1.83
C PHE A 28 -27.87 -2.30 -1.54
N LEU A 29 -28.88 -1.42 -1.51
CA LEU A 29 -30.28 -1.82 -1.26
C LEU A 29 -30.86 -2.64 -2.42
N ASP A 30 -30.56 -2.26 -3.66
CA ASP A 30 -31.04 -2.95 -4.86
C ASP A 30 -30.47 -4.39 -4.95
N HIS A 31 -29.30 -4.64 -4.35
CA HIS A 31 -28.62 -5.93 -4.34
C HIS A 31 -28.50 -6.57 -2.94
N GLU A 32 -29.35 -6.20 -1.98
CA GLU A 32 -29.26 -6.65 -0.58
C GLU A 32 -29.25 -8.17 -0.45
N GLU A 33 -30.14 -8.87 -1.15
CA GLU A 33 -30.25 -10.33 -1.11
C GLU A 33 -28.97 -11.01 -1.63
N GLU A 34 -28.37 -10.50 -2.71
CA GLU A 34 -27.15 -11.04 -3.30
C GLU A 34 -25.94 -10.82 -2.38
N ILE A 35 -25.87 -9.67 -1.72
CA ILE A 35 -24.82 -9.36 -0.75
C ILE A 35 -24.91 -10.31 0.45
N LEU A 36 -26.12 -10.50 1.00
CA LEU A 36 -26.35 -11.42 2.13
C LEU A 36 -26.11 -12.89 1.74
N ALA A 37 -26.39 -13.26 0.50
CA ALA A 37 -26.10 -14.59 -0.03
C ALA A 37 -24.61 -14.80 -0.35
N GLY A 38 -23.80 -13.73 -0.34
CA GLY A 38 -22.39 -13.78 -0.73
C GLY A 38 -22.16 -14.01 -2.22
N THR A 39 -23.16 -13.74 -3.06
CA THR A 39 -23.12 -13.93 -4.52
C THR A 39 -22.89 -12.62 -5.29
N PHE A 40 -22.89 -11.48 -4.61
CA PHE A 40 -22.61 -10.18 -5.22
C PHE A 40 -21.15 -10.10 -5.72
N GLU A 41 -20.97 -9.77 -7.00
CA GLU A 41 -19.65 -9.65 -7.62
C GLU A 41 -19.24 -8.18 -7.85
N GLY A 42 -17.99 -7.84 -7.55
CA GLY A 42 -17.45 -6.50 -7.75
C GLY A 42 -17.71 -5.54 -6.57
N ALA A 43 -17.44 -4.25 -6.78
CA ALA A 43 -17.67 -3.21 -5.78
C ALA A 43 -18.99 -2.49 -6.05
N LEU A 44 -19.59 -1.87 -5.01
CA LEU A 44 -20.85 -1.11 -5.17
C LEU A 44 -20.78 -0.05 -6.29
N ILE A 45 -19.61 0.59 -6.46
CA ILE A 45 -19.37 1.60 -7.50
C ILE A 45 -19.48 1.04 -8.94
N ASP A 46 -19.39 -0.27 -9.12
CA ASP A 46 -19.55 -0.93 -10.42
C ASP A 46 -21.04 -1.07 -10.79
N HIS A 47 -21.92 -1.04 -9.79
CA HIS A 47 -23.38 -1.26 -9.91
C HIS A 47 -24.21 0.02 -9.76
N ILE A 48 -23.58 1.18 -9.63
CA ILE A 48 -24.29 2.47 -9.68
C ILE A 48 -24.76 2.81 -11.11
N SER A 49 -25.53 3.89 -11.24
CA SER A 49 -25.95 4.40 -12.53
C SER A 49 -24.78 4.63 -13.49
N GLU A 50 -25.04 4.32 -14.77
CA GLU A 50 -24.00 4.28 -15.80
C GLU A 50 -23.27 5.62 -15.96
N HIS A 51 -23.98 6.74 -15.86
CA HIS A 51 -23.40 8.06 -16.05
C HIS A 51 -22.34 8.36 -14.98
N GLU A 52 -22.67 8.17 -13.71
CA GLU A 52 -21.82 8.40 -12.55
C GLU A 52 -20.65 7.42 -12.53
N ARG A 53 -20.89 6.14 -12.86
CA ARG A 53 -19.84 5.13 -13.02
C ARG A 53 -18.84 5.53 -14.11
N ASN A 54 -19.32 5.95 -15.27
CA ASN A 54 -18.47 6.39 -16.38
C ASN A 54 -17.67 7.64 -16.03
N ALA A 55 -18.25 8.58 -15.28
CA ALA A 55 -17.55 9.74 -14.77
C ALA A 55 -16.42 9.33 -13.80
N TYR A 56 -16.69 8.41 -12.87
CA TYR A 56 -15.70 7.88 -11.94
C TYR A 56 -14.53 7.18 -12.66
N ILE A 57 -14.84 6.34 -13.65
CA ILE A 57 -13.85 5.67 -14.50
C ILE A 57 -13.00 6.69 -15.25
N THR A 58 -13.63 7.71 -15.83
CA THR A 58 -12.93 8.77 -16.57
C THR A 58 -11.96 9.53 -15.67
N CYS A 59 -12.40 9.94 -14.47
CA CYS A 59 -11.54 10.59 -13.47
C CYS A 59 -10.35 9.71 -13.08
N THR A 60 -10.58 8.42 -12.88
CA THR A 60 -9.53 7.43 -12.57
C THR A 60 -8.53 7.29 -13.72
N GLN A 61 -8.98 7.29 -14.97
CA GLN A 61 -8.09 7.24 -16.13
C GLN A 61 -7.25 8.51 -16.26
N VAL A 62 -7.86 9.68 -16.01
CA VAL A 62 -7.14 10.96 -16.01
C VAL A 62 -6.09 10.99 -14.90
N SER A 63 -6.40 10.54 -13.68
CA SER A 63 -5.43 10.50 -12.58
C SER A 63 -4.25 9.57 -12.90
N ARG A 64 -4.51 8.37 -13.45
CA ARG A 64 -3.45 7.46 -13.94
C ARG A 64 -2.54 8.15 -14.96
N LYS A 65 -3.12 8.80 -15.97
CA LYS A 65 -2.36 9.43 -17.05
C LYS A 65 -1.60 10.70 -16.64
N LYS A 66 -2.14 11.48 -15.71
CA LYS A 66 -1.64 12.83 -15.42
C LYS A 66 -0.90 12.93 -14.08
N ILE A 67 -1.22 12.07 -13.12
CA ILE A 67 -0.67 12.10 -11.76
C ILE A 67 0.27 10.91 -11.56
N TYR A 68 -0.23 9.68 -11.66
CA TYR A 68 0.57 8.49 -11.34
C TYR A 68 1.67 8.21 -12.39
N ALA A 69 1.40 8.45 -13.68
CA ALA A 69 2.41 8.35 -14.73
C ALA A 69 3.38 9.54 -14.79
N SER A 70 3.36 10.45 -13.80
CA SER A 70 4.28 11.58 -13.78
C SER A 70 5.70 11.13 -13.38
N LYS A 71 6.72 11.78 -13.95
CA LYS A 71 8.13 11.46 -13.66
C LYS A 71 8.47 11.46 -12.16
N PRO A 72 8.00 12.43 -11.34
CA PRO A 72 8.28 12.41 -9.91
C PRO A 72 7.73 11.16 -9.21
N VAL A 73 6.51 10.75 -9.53
CA VAL A 73 5.88 9.55 -8.93
C VAL A 73 6.65 8.29 -9.34
N LEU A 74 6.95 8.14 -10.64
CA LEU A 74 7.70 6.99 -11.15
C LEU A 74 9.09 6.87 -10.51
N ASN A 75 9.78 7.99 -10.27
CA ASN A 75 11.09 7.97 -9.61
C ASN A 75 11.01 7.50 -8.14
N ILE A 76 9.94 7.88 -7.45
CA ILE A 76 9.67 7.42 -6.07
C ILE A 76 9.36 5.91 -6.10
N GLU A 77 8.51 5.46 -7.01
CA GLU A 77 8.13 4.04 -7.15
C GLU A 77 9.34 3.16 -7.49
N LEU A 78 10.21 3.58 -8.41
CA LEU A 78 11.44 2.84 -8.74
C LEU A 78 12.36 2.68 -7.53
N SER A 79 12.48 3.73 -6.72
CA SER A 79 13.28 3.68 -5.49
C SER A 79 12.65 2.74 -4.47
N GLY A 80 11.33 2.85 -4.28
CA GLY A 80 10.55 1.95 -3.43
C GLY A 80 10.71 0.49 -3.82
N TYR A 81 10.62 0.17 -5.12
CA TYR A 81 10.82 -1.20 -5.61
C TYR A 81 12.20 -1.75 -5.24
N LYS A 82 13.26 -0.96 -5.43
CA LYS A 82 14.62 -1.39 -5.09
C LYS A 82 14.79 -1.60 -3.58
N ILE A 83 14.23 -0.70 -2.77
CA ILE A 83 14.24 -0.81 -1.31
C ILE A 83 13.56 -2.11 -0.89
N MET A 84 12.32 -2.33 -1.31
CA MET A 84 11.54 -3.51 -0.93
C MET A 84 12.20 -4.80 -1.41
N ALA A 85 12.69 -4.86 -2.64
CA ALA A 85 13.40 -6.03 -3.17
C ALA A 85 14.61 -6.40 -2.32
N THR A 86 15.44 -5.41 -1.95
CA THR A 86 16.62 -5.65 -1.13
C THR A 86 16.26 -6.02 0.32
N LEU A 87 15.25 -5.39 0.92
CA LEU A 87 14.79 -5.78 2.25
C LEU A 87 14.27 -7.22 2.28
N MET A 88 13.41 -7.58 1.32
CA MET A 88 12.89 -8.95 1.20
C MET A 88 14.03 -9.96 1.02
N GLU A 89 14.96 -9.73 0.09
CA GLU A 89 16.08 -10.63 -0.16
C GLU A 89 16.93 -10.86 1.09
N VAL A 90 17.29 -9.78 1.80
CA VAL A 90 18.17 -9.83 2.96
C VAL A 90 17.51 -10.47 4.17
N PHE A 91 16.25 -10.11 4.47
CA PHE A 91 15.56 -10.67 5.64
C PHE A 91 15.08 -12.11 5.40
N ILE A 92 14.69 -12.47 4.17
CA ILE A 92 14.34 -13.86 3.84
C ILE A 92 15.60 -14.74 3.91
N ASP A 93 16.75 -14.33 3.36
CA ASP A 93 18.00 -15.10 3.53
C ASP A 93 18.36 -15.25 5.02
N ALA A 94 18.13 -14.22 5.82
CA ALA A 94 18.34 -14.27 7.26
C ALA A 94 17.44 -15.30 7.95
N ALA A 95 16.15 -15.36 7.60
CA ALA A 95 15.18 -16.32 8.13
C ALA A 95 15.43 -17.76 7.66
N VAL A 96 15.98 -17.94 6.44
CA VAL A 96 16.41 -19.25 5.91
C VAL A 96 17.69 -19.71 6.61
N ASN A 97 18.61 -18.80 6.90
CA ASN A 97 19.93 -19.09 7.45
C ASN A 97 20.17 -18.40 8.82
N PRO A 98 19.35 -18.67 9.87
CA PRO A 98 19.38 -17.92 11.13
C PRO A 98 20.65 -18.17 11.96
N SER A 99 21.43 -19.20 11.64
CA SER A 99 22.67 -19.52 12.34
C SER A 99 23.84 -18.60 11.96
N ARG A 100 23.80 -17.95 10.79
CA ARG A 100 24.88 -17.06 10.31
C ARG A 100 24.97 -15.82 11.19
N PHE A 101 26.19 -15.35 11.44
CA PHE A 101 26.43 -14.15 12.25
C PHE A 101 25.66 -12.92 11.71
N TYR A 102 25.73 -12.68 10.41
CA TYR A 102 25.04 -11.55 9.78
C TYR A 102 23.50 -11.67 9.90
N SER A 103 22.95 -12.86 9.66
CA SER A 103 21.51 -13.13 9.82
C SER A 103 21.04 -12.83 11.24
N LYS A 104 21.76 -13.27 12.26
CA LYS A 104 21.43 -12.96 13.67
C LYS A 104 21.39 -11.46 13.94
N GLN A 105 22.32 -10.70 13.36
CA GLN A 105 22.37 -9.25 13.55
C GLN A 105 21.19 -8.54 12.85
N LEU A 106 20.72 -9.06 11.72
CA LEU A 106 19.52 -8.57 11.04
C LEU A 106 18.25 -8.91 11.83
N LEU A 107 18.08 -10.17 12.22
CA LEU A 107 16.90 -10.66 12.92
C LEU A 107 16.72 -9.97 14.28
N ARG A 108 17.80 -9.63 14.99
CA ARG A 108 17.74 -8.84 16.24
C ARG A 108 17.13 -7.44 16.10
N ARG A 109 16.98 -6.92 14.88
CA ARG A 109 16.33 -5.62 14.63
C ARG A 109 14.82 -5.74 14.50
N VAL A 110 14.34 -6.94 14.24
CA VAL A 110 12.92 -7.23 14.16
C VAL A 110 12.35 -7.18 15.59
N SER A 111 11.18 -6.57 15.74
CA SER A 111 10.50 -6.50 17.04
C SER A 111 10.14 -7.91 17.53
N ASN A 112 10.21 -8.14 18.84
CA ASN A 112 9.85 -9.41 19.48
C ASN A 112 8.37 -9.81 19.27
N GLN A 113 7.55 -8.93 18.69
CA GLN A 113 6.17 -9.25 18.32
C GLN A 113 6.08 -10.21 17.11
N TYR A 114 7.16 -10.34 16.32
CA TYR A 114 7.23 -11.25 15.18
C TYR A 114 8.01 -12.50 15.55
N ASP A 115 7.44 -13.68 15.33
CA ASP A 115 8.05 -14.95 15.66
C ASP A 115 9.06 -15.42 14.59
N ILE A 116 10.16 -14.69 14.47
CA ILE A 116 11.24 -14.97 13.50
C ILE A 116 12.20 -16.07 13.93
N GLU A 117 12.04 -16.61 15.14
CA GLU A 117 12.83 -17.74 15.66
C GLU A 117 12.05 -19.05 15.65
N ASN A 118 10.82 -19.04 15.11
CA ASN A 118 9.98 -20.23 14.95
C ASN A 118 10.74 -21.39 14.28
N GLU A 119 10.48 -22.63 14.67
CA GLU A 119 11.13 -23.80 14.05
C GLU A 119 10.72 -23.96 12.59
N SER A 120 9.46 -23.65 12.26
CA SER A 120 8.91 -23.68 10.91
C SER A 120 9.49 -22.56 10.05
N LEU A 121 10.08 -22.94 8.91
CA LEU A 121 10.58 -21.98 7.94
C LEU A 121 9.45 -21.10 7.37
N GLU A 122 8.27 -21.68 7.15
CA GLU A 122 7.10 -20.96 6.63
C GLU A 122 6.68 -19.85 7.58
N GLU A 123 6.52 -20.16 8.86
CA GLU A 123 6.15 -19.20 9.91
C GLU A 123 7.21 -18.10 10.06
N ARG A 124 8.50 -18.43 9.98
CA ARG A 124 9.57 -17.41 10.00
C ARG A 124 9.51 -16.47 8.80
N ILE A 125 9.23 -17.02 7.60
CA ILE A 125 9.10 -16.19 6.39
C ILE A 125 7.87 -15.29 6.50
N MET A 126 6.74 -15.80 6.98
CA MET A 126 5.54 -15.00 7.25
C MET A 126 5.83 -13.87 8.24
N ALA A 127 6.50 -14.16 9.35
CA ALA A 127 6.91 -13.16 10.34
C ALA A 127 7.82 -12.07 9.75
N VAL A 128 8.70 -12.44 8.81
CA VAL A 128 9.52 -11.46 8.05
C VAL A 128 8.65 -10.60 7.13
N LEU A 129 7.67 -11.19 6.44
CA LEU A 129 6.76 -10.44 5.56
C LEU A 129 5.93 -9.44 6.36
N ASP A 130 5.38 -9.87 7.50
CA ASP A 130 4.63 -9.00 8.41
C ASP A 130 5.49 -7.83 8.91
N TYR A 131 6.75 -8.12 9.32
CA TYR A 131 7.69 -7.09 9.73
C TYR A 131 7.98 -6.07 8.63
N ILE A 132 8.13 -6.52 7.38
CA ILE A 132 8.40 -5.65 6.23
C ILE A 132 7.15 -4.84 5.84
N SER A 133 5.96 -5.45 5.85
CA SER A 133 4.72 -4.75 5.49
C SER A 133 4.32 -3.68 6.50
N ASP A 134 4.68 -3.87 7.77
CA ASP A 134 4.40 -2.91 8.84
C ASP A 134 5.40 -1.74 8.89
N MET A 135 6.43 -1.74 8.03
CA MET A 135 7.36 -0.62 7.93
C MET A 135 6.71 0.61 7.32
N THR A 136 7.01 1.79 7.86
CA THR A 136 6.77 3.06 7.15
C THR A 136 7.84 3.27 6.09
N ASP A 137 7.54 4.04 5.04
CA ASP A 137 8.50 4.38 3.97
C ASP A 137 9.84 4.92 4.51
N ILE A 138 9.78 5.80 5.52
CA ILE A 138 10.97 6.42 6.13
C ILE A 138 11.79 5.34 6.85
N TYR A 139 11.14 4.43 7.56
CA TYR A 139 11.81 3.36 8.27
C TYR A 139 12.43 2.33 7.31
N ALA A 140 11.70 1.91 6.27
CA ALA A 140 12.21 1.00 5.24
C ALA A 140 13.45 1.59 4.53
N LEU A 141 13.41 2.88 4.19
CA LEU A 141 14.54 3.60 3.60
C LEU A 141 15.75 3.64 4.55
N ASP A 142 15.53 3.93 5.84
CA ASP A 142 16.59 3.95 6.85
C ASP A 142 17.28 2.58 6.99
N ILE A 143 16.50 1.51 7.09
CA ILE A 143 17.05 0.15 7.17
C ILE A 143 17.81 -0.22 5.89
N TYR A 144 17.25 0.10 4.71
CA TYR A 144 17.93 -0.11 3.43
C TYR A 144 19.28 0.64 3.36
N GLN A 145 19.32 1.91 3.77
CA GLN A 145 20.56 2.70 3.78
C GLN A 145 21.61 2.12 4.74
N LYS A 146 21.18 1.64 5.92
CA LYS A 146 22.06 1.00 6.89
C LYS A 146 22.61 -0.33 6.39
N ILE A 147 21.78 -1.16 5.75
CA ILE A 147 22.19 -2.45 5.17
C ILE A 147 23.22 -2.24 4.06
N ASN A 148 23.03 -1.23 3.21
CA ASN A 148 23.93 -0.92 2.10
C ASN A 148 25.12 -0.02 2.47
N GLY A 149 25.28 0.34 3.76
CA GLY A 149 26.38 1.19 4.21
C GLY A 149 26.36 2.63 3.67
N ILE A 150 25.20 3.11 3.21
CA ILE A 150 25.00 4.45 2.66
C ILE A 150 24.92 5.49 3.78
N SER A 151 24.27 5.12 4.88
CA SER A 151 24.14 5.95 6.08
C SER A 151 24.85 5.24 7.24
N LEU A 152 25.99 5.79 7.64
CA LEU A 152 26.65 5.45 8.89
C LEU A 152 26.41 6.60 9.88
N PRO A 153 26.06 6.32 11.15
CA PRO A 153 26.01 7.37 12.14
C PRO A 153 27.40 8.03 12.23
N ILE A 154 27.44 9.33 11.94
CA ILE A 154 28.63 10.14 12.14
C ILE A 154 28.82 10.22 13.66
N VAL A 155 29.91 9.64 14.16
CA VAL A 155 30.36 9.75 15.55
C VAL A 155 31.03 11.10 15.76
#